data_AF-A0A3Q0J0J8-F1
#
_entry.id   AF-A0A3Q0J0J8-F1
#
_cell.length_a   1.000
_cell.length_b   1.000
_cell.length_c   1.000
_cell.angle_alpha   90.00
_cell.angle_beta   90.00
_cell.angle_gamma   90.00
#
_symmetry.space_group_name_H-M   'P 1'
#
loop_
_entity.id
_entity.type
_entity.pdbx_description
1 polymer ?
#
loop_
_entity_poly.entity_id
_entity_poly.type
_entity_poly.pdbx_seq_one_letter_code
_entity_poly.pdbx_strand_id
1 'polypeptide(L)'
;MHPEVRKLWKNCKKMEKCKNPEKLRFHQLDILDKNSIKALHDHLEAEHGGVDVLVNNAAIAFKVNSSEPFGSQALHTMRTNYFALIDVCDILFPLLRSHGRVVNVSSSCGHLCHVTSEALKKKLLHEIKSVEELSALMNEFVELAQDGSHTKGGWPNSAYAATKLGVTKLSFLQHALLSQDAIREDLVVNCVHPGYVNTDMSSGKGPLTIDQGARSSIYCALLPPNVQEPRGQFVWDDCQIIDWGAEKRPPVLSNKY
;
A
#
# COMPACT_ATOMS: atom_id res chain seq x y z
N MET A 1 -11.95 4.04 -19.05
CA MET A 1 -12.37 3.41 -17.78
C MET A 1 -13.19 2.17 -18.13
N HIS A 2 -12.77 1.00 -17.65
CA HIS A 2 -13.45 -0.29 -17.86
C HIS A 2 -14.92 -0.21 -17.40
N PRO A 3 -15.89 -0.88 -18.07
CA PRO A 3 -17.32 -0.79 -17.72
C PRO A 3 -17.64 -1.10 -16.26
N GLU A 4 -16.99 -2.11 -15.67
CA GLU A 4 -17.15 -2.46 -14.25
C GLU A 4 -16.58 -1.40 -13.31
N VAL A 5 -15.43 -0.81 -13.63
CA VAL A 5 -14.86 0.33 -12.87
C VAL A 5 -15.79 1.54 -12.94
N ARG A 6 -16.43 1.79 -14.10
CA ARG A 6 -17.45 2.84 -14.25
C ARG A 6 -18.66 2.62 -13.36
N LYS A 7 -19.13 1.37 -13.26
CA LYS A 7 -20.27 0.98 -12.43
C LYS A 7 -19.95 1.11 -10.94
N LEU A 8 -18.81 0.58 -10.51
CA LEU A 8 -18.32 0.70 -9.13
C LEU A 8 -18.13 2.17 -8.74
N TRP A 9 -17.47 2.97 -9.58
CA TRP A 9 -17.29 4.41 -9.34
C TRP A 9 -18.62 5.18 -9.23
N LYS A 10 -19.60 4.85 -10.09
CA LYS A 10 -20.96 5.41 -9.98
C LYS A 10 -21.63 5.00 -8.66
N ASN A 11 -21.42 3.77 -8.19
CA ASN A 11 -21.93 3.32 -6.89
C ASN A 11 -21.23 4.05 -5.73
N CYS A 12 -19.92 4.32 -5.83
CA CYS A 12 -19.18 5.12 -4.85
C CYS A 12 -19.73 6.55 -4.77
N LYS A 13 -19.97 7.20 -5.91
CA LYS A 13 -20.61 8.52 -5.96
C LYS A 13 -22.06 8.52 -5.45
N LYS A 14 -22.76 7.40 -5.54
CA LYS A 14 -24.07 7.24 -4.88
C LYS A 14 -23.91 7.15 -3.35
N MET A 15 -22.90 6.41 -2.86
CA MET A 15 -22.59 6.37 -1.42
C MET A 15 -22.16 7.73 -0.85
N GLU A 16 -21.46 8.54 -1.64
CA GLU A 16 -21.11 9.92 -1.29
C GLU A 16 -22.35 10.81 -1.06
N LYS A 17 -23.47 10.51 -1.73
CA LYS A 17 -24.78 11.13 -1.49
C LYS A 17 -25.53 10.51 -0.30
N CYS A 18 -25.17 9.29 0.10
CA CYS A 18 -25.64 8.61 1.31
C CYS A 18 -24.76 8.95 2.51
N LYS A 19 -24.36 10.23 2.69
CA LYS A 19 -23.76 10.70 3.95
C LYS A 19 -24.81 10.59 5.05
N ASN A 20 -24.91 9.41 5.64
CA ASN A 20 -25.51 9.25 6.95
C ASN A 20 -24.36 9.27 7.98
N PRO A 21 -23.95 10.44 8.48
CA PRO A 21 -22.84 10.55 9.43
C PRO A 21 -23.04 9.70 10.69
N GLU A 22 -24.28 9.30 11.01
CA GLU A 22 -24.57 8.39 12.12
C GLU A 22 -23.99 6.98 11.95
N LYS A 23 -23.61 6.58 10.72
CA LYS A 23 -22.94 5.31 10.42
C LYS A 23 -21.41 5.41 10.44
N LEU A 24 -20.85 6.61 10.53
CA LEU A 24 -19.41 6.78 10.68
C LEU A 24 -19.03 6.52 12.14
N ARG A 25 -18.00 5.71 12.35
CA ARG A 25 -17.42 5.43 13.65
C ARG A 25 -15.97 5.87 13.64
N PHE A 26 -15.49 6.31 14.80
CA PHE A 26 -14.10 6.68 15.02
C PHE A 26 -13.52 5.76 16.07
N HIS A 27 -12.31 5.27 15.82
CA HIS A 27 -11.48 4.61 16.80
C HIS A 27 -10.04 5.06 16.56
N GLN A 28 -9.31 5.32 17.64
CA GLN A 28 -7.91 5.73 17.54
C GLN A 28 -7.05 4.58 17.01
N LEU A 29 -6.07 4.92 16.17
CA LEU A 29 -5.03 4.01 15.69
C LEU A 29 -3.74 4.79 15.45
N ASP A 30 -2.69 4.43 16.16
CA ASP A 30 -1.30 4.76 15.83
C ASP A 30 -0.61 3.47 15.41
N ILE A 31 -0.22 3.39 14.14
CA ILE A 31 0.40 2.18 13.58
C ILE A 31 1.80 1.92 14.15
N LEU A 32 2.42 2.91 14.81
CA LEU A 32 3.72 2.74 15.47
C LEU A 32 3.60 2.15 16.89
N ASP A 33 2.38 2.03 17.42
CA ASP A 33 2.11 1.49 18.75
C ASP A 33 1.28 0.20 18.66
N LYS A 34 1.92 -0.95 18.92
CA LYS A 34 1.26 -2.27 18.92
C LYS A 34 0.08 -2.36 19.88
N ASN A 35 0.09 -1.61 20.99
CA ASN A 35 -1.04 -1.59 21.92
C ASN A 35 -2.23 -0.83 21.33
N SER A 36 -1.98 0.26 20.59
CA SER A 36 -3.02 0.98 19.83
C SER A 36 -3.64 0.09 18.75
N ILE A 37 -2.82 -0.68 18.01
CA ILE A 37 -3.33 -1.64 17.01
C ILE A 37 -4.15 -2.74 17.70
N LYS A 38 -3.68 -3.28 18.82
CA LYS A 38 -4.41 -4.30 19.59
C LYS A 38 -5.73 -3.77 20.16
N ALA A 39 -5.75 -2.53 20.64
CA ALA A 39 -6.99 -1.92 21.12
C ALA A 39 -8.02 -1.81 19.98
N LEU A 40 -7.59 -1.44 18.77
CA LEU A 40 -8.47 -1.47 17.60
C LEU A 40 -8.93 -2.88 17.25
N HIS A 41 -8.02 -3.87 17.27
CA HIS A 41 -8.36 -5.28 17.06
C HIS A 41 -9.49 -5.72 18.00
N ASP A 42 -9.29 -5.58 19.31
CA ASP A 42 -10.22 -6.05 20.33
C ASP A 42 -11.58 -5.33 20.20
N HIS A 43 -11.56 -4.04 19.84
CA HIS A 43 -12.79 -3.29 19.56
C HIS A 43 -13.54 -3.81 18.32
N LEU A 44 -12.85 -4.04 17.21
CA LEU A 44 -13.47 -4.56 15.97
C LEU A 44 -13.99 -5.99 16.16
N GLU A 45 -13.29 -6.82 16.92
CA GLU A 45 -13.75 -8.15 17.28
C GLU A 45 -15.01 -8.09 18.14
N ALA A 46 -15.04 -7.26 19.19
CA ALA A 46 -16.18 -7.16 20.09
C ALA A 46 -17.43 -6.56 19.41
N GLU A 47 -17.27 -5.47 18.66
CA GLU A 47 -18.41 -4.72 18.09
C GLU A 47 -18.90 -5.29 16.77
N HIS A 48 -18.00 -5.89 15.99
CA HIS A 48 -18.31 -6.33 14.65
C HIS A 48 -18.08 -7.81 14.45
N GLY A 49 -17.15 -8.45 15.17
CA GLY A 49 -16.79 -9.87 15.01
C GLY A 49 -15.91 -10.13 13.79
N GLY A 50 -15.19 -9.12 13.29
CA GLY A 50 -14.34 -9.23 12.10
C GLY A 50 -14.33 -8.00 11.19
N VAL A 51 -13.52 -8.07 10.13
CA VAL A 51 -13.25 -6.99 9.18
C VAL A 51 -13.49 -7.46 7.74
N ASP A 52 -14.32 -6.73 7.00
CA ASP A 52 -14.59 -6.99 5.59
C ASP A 52 -13.61 -6.26 4.65
N VAL A 53 -13.17 -5.06 5.05
CA VAL A 53 -12.28 -4.21 4.26
C VAL A 53 -11.24 -3.56 5.16
N LEU A 54 -9.96 -3.66 4.78
CA LEU A 54 -8.84 -2.99 5.43
C LEU A 54 -8.10 -2.11 4.42
N VAL A 55 -7.98 -0.81 4.70
CA VAL A 55 -7.22 0.12 3.85
C VAL A 55 -6.04 0.68 4.63
N ASN A 56 -4.86 0.16 4.33
CA ASN A 56 -3.60 0.61 4.88
C ASN A 56 -3.09 1.84 4.11
N ASN A 57 -3.58 3.02 4.51
CA ASN A 57 -3.25 4.30 3.87
C ASN A 57 -2.13 5.08 4.57
N ALA A 58 -1.95 4.89 5.88
CA ALA A 58 -1.01 5.68 6.68
C ALA A 58 0.43 5.53 6.17
N ALA A 59 1.10 6.66 5.94
CA ALA A 59 2.49 6.74 5.50
C ALA A 59 3.05 8.14 5.75
N ILE A 60 4.37 8.25 5.82
CA ILE A 60 5.11 9.51 5.86
C ILE A 60 6.07 9.63 4.68
N ALA A 61 6.46 10.86 4.40
CA ALA A 61 7.56 11.20 3.50
C ALA A 61 8.22 12.48 3.98
N PHE A 62 9.55 12.52 3.98
CA PHE A 62 10.29 13.76 4.19
C PHE A 62 10.11 14.70 2.98
N LYS A 63 10.15 16.00 3.24
CA LYS A 63 10.10 17.02 2.19
C LYS A 63 11.38 17.01 1.38
N VAL A 64 11.28 17.40 0.11
CA VAL A 64 12.42 17.47 -0.83
C VAL A 64 13.56 18.35 -0.28
N ASN A 65 13.22 19.40 0.48
CA ASN A 65 14.17 20.32 1.11
C ASN A 65 14.44 20.01 2.59
N SER A 66 14.14 18.78 3.05
CA SER A 66 14.46 18.36 4.41
C SER A 66 15.97 18.40 4.66
N SER A 67 16.38 18.97 5.79
CA SER A 67 17.78 18.96 6.25
C SER A 67 18.17 17.67 7.00
N GLU A 68 17.21 16.78 7.25
CA GLU A 68 17.44 15.51 7.94
C GLU A 68 18.42 14.63 7.15
N PRO A 69 19.45 14.01 7.77
CA PRO A 69 20.35 13.10 7.09
C PRO A 69 19.62 11.93 6.42
N PHE A 70 20.10 11.48 5.24
CA PHE A 70 19.41 10.44 4.46
C PHE A 70 19.20 9.13 5.25
N GLY A 71 20.18 8.69 6.04
CA GLY A 71 20.06 7.53 6.91
C GLY A 71 18.92 7.67 7.93
N SER A 72 18.77 8.84 8.56
CA SER A 72 17.64 9.14 9.45
C SER A 72 16.32 9.16 8.69
N GLN A 73 16.29 9.70 7.47
CA GLN A 73 15.08 9.64 6.64
C GLN A 73 14.69 8.20 6.31
N ALA A 74 15.66 7.36 5.94
CA ALA A 74 15.46 5.94 5.65
C ALA A 74 14.91 5.21 6.86
N LEU A 75 15.52 5.36 8.04
CA LEU A 75 15.10 4.72 9.28
C LEU A 75 13.64 5.06 9.64
N HIS A 76 13.30 6.35 9.73
CA HIS A 76 11.96 6.77 10.14
C HIS A 76 10.90 6.41 9.11
N THR A 77 11.18 6.63 7.82
CA THR A 77 10.23 6.30 6.75
C THR A 77 10.00 4.79 6.68
N MET A 78 11.04 3.96 6.86
CA MET A 78 10.93 2.50 6.83
C MET A 78 10.10 1.98 8.01
N ARG A 79 10.36 2.52 9.20
CA ARG A 79 9.61 2.16 10.41
C ARG A 79 8.10 2.37 10.22
N THR A 80 7.70 3.52 9.70
CA THR A 80 6.27 3.85 9.52
C THR A 80 5.65 3.18 8.30
N ASN A 81 6.29 3.27 7.13
CA ASN A 81 5.63 2.89 5.87
C ASN A 81 5.63 1.37 5.63
N TYR A 82 6.57 0.64 6.22
CA TYR A 82 6.78 -0.78 5.95
C TYR A 82 6.64 -1.65 7.21
N PHE A 83 7.43 -1.40 8.26
CA PHE A 83 7.39 -2.28 9.45
C PHE A 83 6.10 -2.14 10.26
N ALA A 84 5.62 -0.92 10.48
CA ALA A 84 4.33 -0.71 11.12
C ALA A 84 3.15 -1.21 10.28
N LEU A 85 3.27 -1.22 8.95
CA LEU A 85 2.28 -1.87 8.08
C LEU A 85 2.22 -3.38 8.33
N ILE A 86 3.38 -4.03 8.50
CA ILE A 86 3.43 -5.45 8.88
C ILE A 86 2.74 -5.65 10.23
N ASP A 87 3.06 -4.84 11.23
CA ASP A 87 2.43 -4.95 12.56
C ASP A 87 0.91 -4.80 12.51
N VAL A 88 0.40 -3.85 11.71
CA VAL A 88 -1.05 -3.69 11.49
C VAL A 88 -1.64 -4.94 10.82
N CYS A 89 -1.01 -5.44 9.76
CA CYS A 89 -1.49 -6.62 9.05
C CYS A 89 -1.45 -7.87 9.94
N ASP A 90 -0.36 -8.14 10.64
CA ASP A 90 -0.22 -9.33 11.49
C ASP A 90 -1.27 -9.36 12.60
N ILE A 91 -1.59 -8.19 13.18
CA ILE A 91 -2.59 -8.07 14.24
C ILE A 91 -4.02 -8.11 13.68
N LEU A 92 -4.32 -7.46 12.55
CA LEU A 92 -5.69 -7.35 12.04
C LEU A 92 -6.08 -8.42 11.02
N PHE A 93 -5.13 -9.10 10.36
CA PHE A 93 -5.43 -10.17 9.42
C PHE A 93 -6.22 -11.33 10.03
N PRO A 94 -6.02 -11.75 11.29
CA PRO A 94 -6.88 -12.74 11.94
C PRO A 94 -8.37 -12.37 11.92
N LEU A 95 -8.73 -11.07 11.91
CA LEU A 95 -10.11 -10.61 11.87
C LEU A 95 -10.72 -10.56 10.48
N LEU A 96 -9.94 -10.72 9.40
CA LEU A 96 -10.49 -10.72 8.05
C LEU A 96 -11.54 -11.81 7.90
N ARG A 97 -12.67 -11.48 7.28
CA ARG A 97 -13.72 -12.43 6.90
C ARG A 97 -13.50 -13.00 5.51
N SER A 98 -14.19 -14.10 5.19
CA SER A 98 -14.34 -14.55 3.81
C SER A 98 -14.78 -13.38 2.92
N HIS A 99 -14.22 -13.30 1.70
CA HIS A 99 -14.35 -12.18 0.78
C HIS A 99 -13.74 -10.86 1.28
N GLY A 100 -12.81 -10.89 2.24
CA GLY A 100 -12.12 -9.71 2.77
C GLY A 100 -11.22 -9.01 1.75
N ARG A 101 -11.25 -7.67 1.68
CA ARG A 101 -10.43 -6.86 0.75
C ARG A 101 -9.42 -6.03 1.53
N VAL A 102 -8.13 -6.23 1.23
CA VAL A 102 -7.04 -5.43 1.78
C VAL A 102 -6.44 -4.56 0.69
N VAL A 103 -6.30 -3.28 0.99
CA VAL A 103 -5.69 -2.28 0.10
C VAL A 103 -4.49 -1.68 0.80
N ASN A 104 -3.30 -1.96 0.29
CA ASN A 104 -2.07 -1.32 0.74
C ASN A 104 -1.75 -0.14 -0.17
N VAL A 105 -1.80 1.09 0.35
CA VAL A 105 -1.51 2.29 -0.46
C VAL A 105 0.00 2.39 -0.66
N SER A 106 0.45 1.95 -1.84
CA SER A 106 1.83 2.07 -2.29
C SER A 106 2.03 3.44 -2.97
N SER A 107 2.77 3.49 -4.08
CA SER A 107 3.05 4.69 -4.86
C SER A 107 3.65 4.29 -6.21
N SER A 108 3.57 5.16 -7.22
CA SER A 108 4.38 5.04 -8.44
C SER A 108 5.87 4.85 -8.15
N CYS A 109 6.36 5.38 -7.02
CA CYS A 109 7.74 5.19 -6.56
C CYS A 109 8.07 3.76 -6.12
N GLY A 110 7.05 2.93 -5.86
CA GLY A 110 7.19 1.52 -5.53
C GLY A 110 7.32 0.60 -6.75
N HIS A 111 7.54 1.16 -7.94
CA HIS A 111 7.78 0.39 -9.17
C HIS A 111 9.26 0.02 -9.33
N LEU A 112 9.56 -1.18 -9.85
CA LEU A 112 10.95 -1.67 -9.95
C LEU A 112 11.85 -0.86 -10.88
N CYS A 113 11.29 -0.06 -11.77
CA CYS A 113 12.07 0.87 -12.60
C CYS A 113 12.89 1.89 -11.79
N HIS A 114 12.61 2.05 -10.49
CA HIS A 114 13.40 2.88 -9.58
C HIS A 114 14.65 2.17 -9.01
N VAL A 115 14.75 0.85 -9.17
CA VAL A 115 15.94 0.07 -8.84
C VAL A 115 16.86 0.05 -10.07
N THR A 116 18.15 0.32 -9.89
CA THR A 116 19.12 0.36 -10.99
C THR A 116 19.97 -0.91 -11.10
N SER A 117 20.05 -1.72 -10.04
CA SER A 117 20.77 -2.99 -10.04
C SER A 117 19.89 -4.13 -10.55
N GLU A 118 20.32 -4.82 -11.60
CA GLU A 118 19.64 -6.01 -12.12
C GLU A 118 19.62 -7.15 -11.11
N ALA A 119 20.66 -7.28 -10.28
CA ALA A 119 20.70 -8.27 -9.20
C ALA A 119 19.60 -7.99 -8.16
N LEU A 120 19.43 -6.73 -7.76
CA LEU A 120 18.38 -6.35 -6.80
C LEU A 120 16.98 -6.50 -7.41
N LYS A 121 16.79 -6.14 -8.68
CA LYS A 121 15.52 -6.39 -9.39
C LYS A 121 15.17 -7.88 -9.42
N LYS A 122 16.13 -8.73 -9.78
CA LYS A 122 15.96 -10.19 -9.80
C LYS A 122 15.61 -10.71 -8.41
N LYS A 123 16.32 -10.25 -7.37
CA LYS A 123 16.05 -10.63 -5.97
C LYS A 123 14.60 -10.32 -5.58
N LEU A 124 14.15 -9.09 -5.82
CA LEU A 124 12.78 -8.63 -5.53
C LEU A 124 11.70 -9.36 -6.33
N LEU A 125 11.93 -9.61 -7.62
CA LEU A 125 10.96 -10.28 -8.50
C LEU A 125 10.84 -11.77 -8.17
N HIS A 126 11.97 -12.46 -8.02
CA HIS A 126 11.99 -13.91 -8.14
C HIS A 126 12.53 -14.65 -6.92
N GLU A 127 13.37 -14.03 -6.09
CA GLU A 127 14.09 -14.75 -5.03
C GLU A 127 13.45 -14.55 -3.66
N ILE A 128 12.93 -13.36 -3.35
CA ILE A 128 12.20 -13.10 -2.09
C ILE A 128 10.82 -13.77 -2.13
N LYS A 129 10.60 -14.73 -1.23
CA LYS A 129 9.39 -15.56 -1.09
C LYS A 129 8.65 -15.39 0.23
N SER A 130 9.27 -14.75 1.23
CA SER A 130 8.62 -14.55 2.53
C SER A 130 8.70 -13.10 3.02
N VAL A 131 7.84 -12.75 3.98
CA VAL A 131 7.82 -11.42 4.61
C VAL A 131 9.08 -11.20 5.43
N GLU A 132 9.63 -12.25 6.03
CA GLU A 132 10.88 -12.23 6.79
C GLU A 132 12.08 -11.92 5.89
N GLU A 133 12.18 -12.58 4.74
CA GLU A 133 13.24 -12.32 3.75
C GLU A 133 13.15 -10.90 3.20
N LEU A 134 11.93 -10.42 2.91
CA LEU A 134 11.73 -9.03 2.48
C LEU A 134 12.13 -8.07 3.59
N SER A 135 11.74 -8.34 4.83
CA SER A 135 12.04 -7.49 5.98
C SER A 135 13.54 -7.41 6.28
N ALA A 136 14.28 -8.50 6.11
CA ALA A 136 15.73 -8.50 6.16
C ALA A 136 16.34 -7.59 5.07
N LEU A 137 15.85 -7.69 3.84
CA LEU A 137 16.28 -6.81 2.74
C LEU A 137 15.95 -5.33 3.00
N MET A 138 14.78 -5.03 3.60
CA MET A 138 14.40 -3.66 3.94
C MET A 138 15.25 -3.09 5.08
N ASN A 139 15.68 -3.92 6.05
CA ASN A 139 16.64 -3.53 7.09
C ASN A 139 18.04 -3.29 6.49
N GLU A 140 18.50 -4.16 5.59
CA GLU A 140 19.76 -3.98 4.84
C GLU A 140 19.77 -2.63 4.12
N PHE A 141 18.67 -2.22 3.48
CA PHE A 141 18.56 -0.88 2.89
C PHE A 141 18.77 0.24 3.92
N VAL A 142 18.22 0.12 5.13
CA VAL A 142 18.37 1.15 6.18
C VAL A 142 19.83 1.26 6.60
N GLU A 143 20.52 0.12 6.79
CA GLU A 143 21.96 0.09 7.11
C GLU A 143 22.79 0.76 5.99
N LEU A 144 22.54 0.39 4.73
CA LEU A 144 23.19 0.99 3.55
C LEU A 144 22.84 2.47 3.36
N ALA A 145 21.69 2.94 3.84
CA ALA A 145 21.33 4.34 3.80
C ALA A 145 22.03 5.15 4.89
N GLN A 146 22.29 4.53 6.05
CA GLN A 146 23.07 5.12 7.14
C GLN A 146 24.55 5.22 6.80
N ASP A 147 25.11 4.24 6.09
CA ASP A 147 26.50 4.28 5.62
C ASP A 147 26.69 5.11 4.32
N GLY A 148 25.60 5.44 3.62
CA GLY A 148 25.61 6.23 2.38
C GLY A 148 26.00 5.44 1.12
N SER A 149 25.96 4.11 1.17
CA SER A 149 26.38 3.21 0.09
C SER A 149 25.22 2.52 -0.64
N HIS A 150 23.97 2.76 -0.25
CA HIS A 150 22.74 2.19 -0.85
C HIS A 150 22.70 2.25 -2.38
N THR A 151 23.15 3.35 -2.98
CA THR A 151 23.17 3.49 -4.45
C THR A 151 24.15 2.55 -5.15
N LYS A 152 25.22 2.10 -4.48
CA LYS A 152 26.15 1.10 -5.03
C LYS A 152 25.48 -0.26 -5.23
N GLY A 153 24.53 -0.61 -4.36
CA GLY A 153 23.66 -1.78 -4.49
C GLY A 153 22.48 -1.58 -5.45
N GLY A 154 22.36 -0.39 -6.05
CA GLY A 154 21.31 -0.01 -6.99
C GLY A 154 19.95 0.30 -6.37
N TRP A 155 19.91 0.60 -5.07
CA TRP A 155 18.72 1.14 -4.43
C TRP A 155 18.41 2.56 -4.93
N PRO A 156 17.13 2.97 -4.98
CA PRO A 156 16.77 4.34 -5.31
C PRO A 156 17.36 5.31 -4.27
N ASN A 157 17.78 6.48 -4.73
CA ASN A 157 18.21 7.57 -3.85
C ASN A 157 17.01 8.33 -3.25
N SER A 158 16.03 7.60 -2.72
CA SER A 158 14.83 8.12 -2.08
C SER A 158 14.37 7.09 -1.05
N ALA A 159 14.47 7.46 0.23
CA ALA A 159 13.97 6.64 1.34
C ALA A 159 12.50 6.24 1.11
N TYR A 160 11.65 7.20 0.73
CA TYR A 160 10.25 6.94 0.41
C TYR A 160 10.08 5.89 -0.71
N ALA A 161 10.81 6.01 -1.82
CA ALA A 161 10.73 5.04 -2.91
C ALA A 161 11.14 3.64 -2.46
N ALA A 162 12.21 3.51 -1.68
CA ALA A 162 12.62 2.23 -1.10
C ALA A 162 11.50 1.62 -0.24
N THR A 163 10.86 2.40 0.64
CA THR A 163 9.73 1.88 1.43
C THR A 163 8.57 1.43 0.56
N LYS A 164 8.25 2.15 -0.51
CA LYS A 164 7.13 1.81 -1.39
C LYS A 164 7.43 0.61 -2.29
N LEU A 165 8.70 0.34 -2.61
CA LEU A 165 9.11 -0.95 -3.20
C LEU A 165 8.80 -2.10 -2.22
N GLY A 166 9.14 -1.93 -0.94
CA GLY A 166 8.82 -2.87 0.13
C GLY A 166 7.31 -3.09 0.26
N VAL A 167 6.50 -2.03 0.33
CA VAL A 167 5.03 -2.14 0.43
C VAL A 167 4.43 -2.88 -0.78
N THR A 168 4.91 -2.60 -2.00
CA THR A 168 4.44 -3.30 -3.20
C THR A 168 4.74 -4.79 -3.12
N LYS A 169 6.00 -5.18 -2.83
CA LYS A 169 6.38 -6.60 -2.72
C LYS A 169 5.68 -7.29 -1.55
N LEU A 170 5.55 -6.62 -0.41
CA LEU A 170 4.82 -7.11 0.76
C LEU A 170 3.38 -7.48 0.39
N SER A 171 2.71 -6.65 -0.40
CA SER A 171 1.32 -6.89 -0.81
C SER A 171 1.18 -8.15 -1.65
N PHE A 172 2.17 -8.46 -2.50
CA PHE A 172 2.19 -9.71 -3.28
C PHE A 172 2.41 -10.92 -2.38
N LEU A 173 3.32 -10.82 -1.41
CA LEU A 173 3.59 -11.88 -0.44
C LEU A 173 2.38 -12.13 0.47
N GLN A 174 1.75 -11.07 0.98
CA GLN A 174 0.53 -11.15 1.79
C GLN A 174 -0.61 -11.78 1.01
N HIS A 175 -0.80 -11.42 -0.27
CA HIS A 175 -1.80 -12.07 -1.10
C HIS A 175 -1.52 -13.57 -1.28
N ALA A 176 -0.26 -13.92 -1.58
CA ALA A 176 0.14 -15.32 -1.75
C ALA A 176 -0.08 -16.13 -0.46
N LEU A 177 0.24 -15.56 0.70
CA LEU A 177 0.00 -16.16 2.02
C LEU A 177 -1.50 -16.37 2.29
N LEU A 178 -2.31 -15.32 2.13
CA LEU A 178 -3.76 -15.40 2.38
C LEU A 178 -4.49 -16.27 1.35
N SER A 179 -3.92 -16.49 0.16
CA SER A 179 -4.47 -17.44 -0.82
C SER A 179 -4.35 -18.90 -0.37
N GLN A 180 -3.54 -19.19 0.65
CA GLN A 180 -3.43 -20.52 1.27
C GLN A 180 -4.34 -20.67 2.49
N ASP A 181 -5.17 -19.68 2.81
CA ASP A 181 -6.11 -19.77 3.92
C ASP A 181 -7.18 -20.84 3.64
N ALA A 182 -7.20 -21.89 4.47
CA ALA A 182 -8.09 -23.03 4.29
C ALA A 182 -9.51 -22.79 4.85
N ILE A 183 -9.73 -21.71 5.59
CA ILE A 183 -10.98 -21.42 6.30
C ILE A 183 -11.73 -20.28 5.60
N ARG A 184 -11.01 -19.23 5.23
CA ARG A 184 -11.59 -17.99 4.68
C ARG A 184 -11.38 -17.95 3.18
N GLU A 185 -12.49 -18.02 2.46
CA GLU A 185 -12.45 -17.96 1.01
C GLU A 185 -12.26 -16.52 0.50
N ASP A 186 -11.70 -16.41 -0.71
CA ASP A 186 -11.70 -15.17 -1.49
C ASP A 186 -11.09 -13.93 -0.79
N LEU A 187 -10.04 -14.13 0.00
CA LEU A 187 -9.23 -13.02 0.50
C LEU A 187 -8.41 -12.40 -0.63
N VAL A 188 -8.46 -11.07 -0.75
CA VAL A 188 -7.75 -10.33 -1.79
C VAL A 188 -6.94 -9.20 -1.17
N VAL A 189 -5.64 -9.18 -1.47
CA VAL A 189 -4.75 -8.06 -1.16
C VAL A 189 -4.28 -7.47 -2.47
N ASN A 190 -4.43 -6.16 -2.64
CA ASN A 190 -3.82 -5.42 -3.74
C ASN A 190 -3.05 -4.22 -3.18
N CYS A 191 -2.06 -3.76 -3.93
CA CYS A 191 -1.46 -2.46 -3.67
C CYS A 191 -1.87 -1.45 -4.74
N VAL A 192 -1.93 -0.18 -4.34
CA VAL A 192 -2.42 0.89 -5.22
C VAL A 192 -1.45 2.05 -5.31
N HIS A 193 -1.37 2.67 -6.49
CA HIS A 193 -0.88 4.04 -6.64
C HIS A 193 -2.09 4.97 -6.71
N PRO A 194 -2.20 5.99 -5.84
CA PRO A 194 -3.33 6.91 -5.84
C PRO A 194 -3.17 8.09 -6.81
N GLY A 195 -2.11 8.14 -7.62
CA GLY A 195 -1.77 9.32 -8.41
C GLY A 195 -1.02 10.38 -7.61
N TYR A 196 -0.79 11.55 -8.22
CA TYR A 196 -0.18 12.70 -7.54
C TYR A 196 -1.25 13.63 -6.98
N VAL A 197 -1.60 13.42 -5.71
CA VAL A 197 -2.75 14.05 -5.05
C VAL A 197 -2.34 15.32 -4.31
N ASN A 198 -3.19 16.35 -4.37
CA ASN A 198 -3.08 17.57 -3.58
C ASN A 198 -3.32 17.27 -2.09
N THR A 199 -2.24 17.16 -1.31
CA THR A 199 -2.26 16.86 0.13
C THR A 199 -1.12 17.58 0.83
N ASP A 200 -1.13 17.57 2.16
CA ASP A 200 0.00 18.04 2.95
C ASP A 200 1.28 17.29 2.57
N MET A 201 1.23 15.97 2.33
CA MET A 201 2.39 15.18 1.93
C MET A 201 3.03 15.71 0.64
N SER A 202 2.22 16.06 -0.37
CA SER A 202 2.69 16.64 -1.64
C SER A 202 2.97 18.15 -1.58
N SER A 203 2.83 18.77 -0.41
CA SER A 203 2.91 20.23 -0.23
C SER A 203 1.95 20.99 -1.15
N GLY A 204 0.77 20.43 -1.39
CA GLY A 204 -0.27 21.02 -2.23
C GLY A 204 0.01 21.04 -3.74
N LYS A 205 1.03 20.31 -4.21
CA LYS A 205 1.51 20.38 -5.60
C LYS A 205 0.91 19.31 -6.52
N GLY A 206 0.18 18.33 -5.98
CA GLY A 206 -0.48 17.31 -6.79
C GLY A 206 -1.65 17.89 -7.59
N PRO A 207 -1.81 17.54 -8.89
CA PRO A 207 -2.93 18.02 -9.68
C PRO A 207 -4.26 17.30 -9.40
N LEU A 208 -4.23 16.14 -8.74
CA LEU A 208 -5.45 15.40 -8.41
C LEU A 208 -6.08 15.89 -7.11
N THR A 209 -7.41 15.94 -7.07
CA THR A 209 -8.16 16.13 -5.82
C THR A 209 -8.09 14.89 -4.93
N ILE A 210 -8.44 15.04 -3.65
CA ILE A 210 -8.54 13.91 -2.70
C ILE A 210 -9.47 12.82 -3.24
N ASP A 211 -10.65 13.20 -3.78
CA ASP A 211 -11.61 12.24 -4.32
C ASP A 211 -11.06 11.49 -5.54
N GLN A 212 -10.35 12.18 -6.43
CA GLN A 212 -9.68 11.55 -7.56
C GLN A 212 -8.61 10.57 -7.08
N GLY A 213 -7.82 10.96 -6.08
CA GLY A 213 -6.79 10.11 -5.50
C GLY A 213 -7.30 8.87 -4.78
N ALA A 214 -8.49 8.94 -4.18
CA ALA A 214 -9.12 7.81 -3.49
C ALA A 214 -9.65 6.72 -4.43
N ARG A 215 -9.73 6.99 -5.74
CA ARG A 215 -10.43 6.15 -6.71
C ARG A 215 -9.89 4.73 -6.80
N SER A 216 -8.57 4.54 -6.94
CA SER A 216 -7.97 3.21 -7.05
C SER A 216 -8.10 2.42 -5.75
N SER A 217 -7.94 3.07 -4.61
CA SER A 217 -8.15 2.45 -3.29
C SER A 217 -9.59 1.96 -3.11
N ILE A 218 -10.58 2.81 -3.42
CA ILE A 218 -12.00 2.46 -3.31
C ILE A 218 -12.36 1.34 -4.30
N TYR A 219 -11.82 1.40 -5.52
CA TYR A 219 -12.01 0.34 -6.52
C TYR A 219 -11.55 -1.02 -6.00
N CYS A 220 -10.35 -1.12 -5.42
CA CYS A 220 -9.83 -2.37 -4.85
C CYS A 220 -10.59 -2.80 -3.59
N ALA A 221 -11.01 -1.86 -2.75
CA ALA A 221 -11.78 -2.13 -1.54
C ALA A 221 -13.18 -2.71 -1.82
N LEU A 222 -13.78 -2.38 -2.98
CA LEU A 222 -15.14 -2.75 -3.35
C LEU A 222 -15.21 -3.81 -4.46
N LEU A 223 -14.12 -4.54 -4.70
CA LEU A 223 -14.14 -5.64 -5.67
C LEU A 223 -15.22 -6.67 -5.26
N PRO A 224 -15.96 -7.21 -6.23
CA PRO A 224 -17.01 -8.18 -5.93
C PRO A 224 -16.41 -9.51 -5.41
N PRO A 225 -17.21 -10.31 -4.69
CA PRO A 225 -16.88 -11.72 -4.41
C PRO A 225 -16.42 -12.47 -5.65
N ASN A 226 -15.37 -13.27 -5.50
CA ASN A 226 -14.80 -14.15 -6.52
C ASN A 226 -14.32 -13.42 -7.79
N VAL A 227 -13.91 -12.16 -7.64
CA VAL A 227 -13.30 -11.40 -8.73
C VAL A 227 -12.11 -12.15 -9.31
N GLN A 228 -11.98 -12.18 -10.64
CA GLN A 228 -10.84 -12.82 -11.30
C GLN A 228 -9.58 -11.95 -11.19
N GLU A 229 -9.74 -10.65 -11.39
CA GLU A 229 -8.68 -9.65 -11.23
C GLU A 229 -9.27 -8.27 -10.85
N PRO A 230 -8.56 -7.45 -10.07
CA PRO A 230 -7.20 -7.67 -9.59
C PRO A 230 -7.08 -8.51 -8.31
N ARG A 231 -6.06 -9.37 -8.24
CA ARG A 231 -5.72 -10.19 -7.06
C ARG A 231 -4.20 -10.26 -6.88
N GLY A 232 -3.67 -9.73 -5.78
CA GLY A 232 -2.22 -9.72 -5.55
C GLY A 232 -1.46 -8.85 -6.53
N GLN A 233 -2.07 -7.77 -7.02
CA GLN A 233 -1.56 -6.98 -8.13
C GLN A 233 -1.35 -5.51 -7.73
N PHE A 234 -0.57 -4.82 -8.57
CA PHE A 234 -0.32 -3.40 -8.44
C PHE A 234 -1.25 -2.63 -9.37
N VAL A 235 -2.16 -1.86 -8.77
CA VAL A 235 -3.21 -1.13 -9.47
C VAL A 235 -2.88 0.36 -9.51
N TRP A 236 -2.95 0.96 -10.68
CA TRP A 236 -2.65 2.36 -10.93
C TRP A 236 -3.82 3.30 -10.58
N ASP A 237 -3.60 4.62 -10.67
CA ASP A 237 -4.61 5.63 -10.27
C ASP A 237 -5.88 5.57 -11.13
N ASP A 238 -5.74 5.12 -12.38
CA ASP A 238 -6.85 4.95 -13.32
C ASP A 238 -7.56 3.58 -13.22
N CYS A 239 -7.22 2.79 -12.19
CA CYS A 239 -7.71 1.44 -11.90
C CYS A 239 -7.22 0.35 -12.87
N GLN A 240 -6.13 0.58 -13.61
CA GLN A 240 -5.51 -0.49 -14.41
C GLN A 240 -4.48 -1.27 -13.61
N ILE A 241 -4.42 -2.58 -13.86
CA ILE A 241 -3.33 -3.43 -13.39
C ILE A 241 -2.09 -3.11 -14.21
N ILE A 242 -0.95 -3.02 -13.55
CA ILE A 242 0.33 -2.75 -14.21
C ILE A 242 1.33 -3.85 -13.89
N ASP A 243 2.26 -4.08 -14.82
CA ASP A 243 3.38 -4.97 -14.58
C ASP A 243 4.44 -4.25 -13.72
N TRP A 244 4.59 -4.71 -12.48
CA TRP A 244 5.57 -4.16 -11.53
C TRP A 244 7.02 -4.27 -12.02
N GLY A 245 7.33 -5.29 -12.81
CA GLY A 245 8.67 -5.60 -13.32
C GLY A 245 9.02 -4.92 -14.65
N ALA A 246 8.08 -4.18 -15.24
CA ALA A 246 8.33 -3.51 -16.51
C ALA A 246 9.50 -2.51 -16.43
N GLU A 247 10.21 -2.32 -17.54
CA GLU A 247 11.34 -1.36 -17.59
C GLU A 247 10.90 0.07 -17.26
N LYS A 248 9.66 0.42 -17.64
CA LYS A 248 9.07 1.73 -17.41
C LYS A 248 7.70 1.58 -16.77
N ARG A 249 7.48 2.34 -15.71
CA ARG A 249 6.15 2.52 -15.13
C ARG A 249 5.27 3.41 -16.02
N PRO A 250 3.93 3.32 -15.89
CA PRO A 250 3.04 4.29 -16.50
C PRO A 250 3.27 5.73 -15.99
N PRO A 251 2.80 6.75 -16.72
CA PRO A 251 2.83 8.14 -16.27
C PRO A 251 2.14 8.33 -14.91
N VAL A 252 2.70 9.18 -14.04
CA VAL A 252 2.06 9.54 -12.74
C VAL A 252 0.83 10.42 -12.96
N LEU A 253 0.87 11.21 -14.03
CA LEU A 253 -0.21 12.11 -14.41
C LEU A 253 -0.99 11.44 -15.53
N SER A 254 -2.18 10.92 -15.21
CA SER A 254 -3.10 10.50 -16.26
C SER A 254 -3.67 11.76 -16.93
N ASN A 255 -3.49 11.90 -18.25
CA ASN A 255 -4.11 12.96 -19.05
C ASN A 255 -5.64 12.75 -19.24
N LYS A 256 -6.30 11.97 -18.37
CA LYS A 256 -7.65 11.41 -18.60
C LYS A 256 -8.72 11.90 -17.60
N TYR A 257 -8.51 13.07 -16.99
CA TYR A 257 -9.53 13.70 -16.16
C TYR A 257 -10.21 14.83 -16.93
#